data_AF-A0A928DI24-F1
#
_entry.id   AF-A0A928DI24-F1
#
_cell.length_a   1.000
_cell.length_b   1.000
_cell.length_c   1.000
_cell.angle_alpha   90.00
_cell.angle_beta   90.00
_cell.angle_gamma   90.00
#
_symmetry.space_group_name_H-M   'P 1'
#
loop_
_entity.id
_entity.type
_entity.pdbx_description
1 polymer ?
#
loop_
_entity_poly.entity_id
_entity_poly.type
_entity_poly.pdbx_seq_one_letter_code
_entity_poly.pdbx_strand_id
1 'polypeptide(L)'
;MAKSKYLWETKTNNELKLWPKTSSEHYLSASTLPKHLVSKKLSEKITAPESLPFDMLRTEGILNTAITEHKGKYYQSRDNEDFHFVIFTLDGECSLKINKENIKLCKNTFFVSPAGTSYELKAQKYWKCIWFHIENSKRWKNVFGPYTTSGESRFASDIEYTAMKYRDEAYKPYRNMRLLEILSELLAFYVREEFMPQNMPSAQESIETLLLKIKTGSIKSITTQQASTLCGKKKQELDNYCKNKFSKPFAQLRTDLQMKLARKLLCNSSLNLTAIAQQTGFATSFSFSKAFKKYHGISPKDFKNNNTK
;
A
#
# COMPACT_ATOMS: atom_id res chain seq x y z
N MET A 1 23.04 8.95 -44.65
CA MET A 1 22.77 8.94 -43.19
C MET A 1 22.06 7.63 -42.82
N ALA A 2 22.63 6.82 -41.94
CA ALA A 2 21.98 5.57 -41.51
C ALA A 2 20.65 5.91 -40.81
N LYS A 3 19.53 5.35 -41.28
CA LYS A 3 18.22 5.52 -40.63
C LYS A 3 18.34 5.03 -39.18
N SER A 4 18.02 5.89 -38.20
CA SER A 4 18.02 5.51 -36.78
C SER A 4 17.26 4.20 -36.57
N LYS A 5 17.82 3.30 -35.76
CA LYS A 5 17.22 2.00 -35.41
C LYS A 5 16.03 2.16 -34.45
N TYR A 6 15.96 3.29 -33.77
CA TYR A 6 14.99 3.57 -32.71
C TYR A 6 13.91 4.55 -33.20
N LEU A 7 12.71 4.47 -32.60
CA LEU A 7 11.68 5.50 -32.74
C LEU A 7 12.14 6.79 -32.08
N TRP A 8 12.76 6.64 -30.92
CA TRP A 8 13.28 7.70 -30.08
C TRP A 8 14.45 7.16 -29.26
N GLU A 9 15.47 7.98 -29.06
CA GLU A 9 16.51 7.72 -28.09
C GLU A 9 16.87 8.97 -27.30
N THR A 10 17.22 8.78 -26.03
CA THR A 10 17.78 9.82 -25.17
C THR A 10 19.06 9.29 -24.56
N LYS A 11 20.11 10.11 -24.58
CA LYS A 11 21.43 9.83 -24.02
C LYS A 11 21.90 11.06 -23.26
N THR A 12 21.66 11.06 -21.96
CA THR A 12 22.19 12.06 -21.03
C THR A 12 23.09 11.35 -20.01
N ASN A 13 23.74 12.10 -19.13
CA ASN A 13 24.55 11.51 -18.05
C ASN A 13 23.72 10.64 -17.10
N ASN A 14 22.43 10.95 -16.96
CA ASN A 14 21.54 10.33 -15.97
C ASN A 14 20.45 9.45 -16.59
N GLU A 15 20.26 9.49 -17.92
CA GLU A 15 19.25 8.69 -18.61
C GLU A 15 19.75 8.14 -19.95
N LEU A 16 19.54 6.84 -20.14
CA LEU A 16 19.59 6.19 -21.45
C LEU A 16 18.23 5.59 -21.73
N LYS A 17 17.54 6.04 -22.78
CA LYS A 17 16.24 5.51 -23.18
C LYS A 17 16.28 5.12 -24.65
N LEU A 18 15.89 3.90 -25.00
CA LEU A 18 15.95 3.35 -26.36
C LEU A 18 14.61 2.72 -26.74
N TRP A 19 13.88 3.38 -27.63
CA TRP A 19 12.54 2.94 -28.03
C TRP A 19 12.59 2.22 -29.37
N PRO A 20 12.08 0.98 -29.49
CA PRO A 20 11.94 0.36 -30.80
C PRO A 20 10.91 1.12 -31.65
N LYS A 21 11.07 1.11 -32.99
CA LYS A 21 10.14 1.75 -33.98
C LYS A 21 8.68 1.34 -33.87
N THR A 22 8.46 0.22 -33.22
CA THR A 22 7.19 -0.43 -32.95
C THR A 22 6.58 -0.02 -31.61
N SER A 23 7.20 0.92 -30.89
CA SER A 23 6.63 1.49 -29.67
C SER A 23 5.52 2.48 -29.98
N SER A 24 4.60 2.63 -29.03
CA SER A 24 3.63 3.71 -28.95
C SER A 24 3.54 4.24 -27.51
N GLU A 25 3.17 5.50 -27.36
CA GLU A 25 2.92 6.14 -26.08
C GLU A 25 1.79 7.15 -26.19
N HIS A 26 0.78 7.01 -25.34
CA HIS A 26 -0.38 7.88 -25.31
C HIS A 26 -0.44 8.56 -23.94
N TYR A 27 -0.02 9.82 -23.92
CA TYR A 27 -0.02 10.63 -22.71
C TYR A 27 -1.43 10.94 -22.26
N LEU A 28 -1.61 10.99 -20.94
CA LEU A 28 -2.79 11.59 -20.30
C LEU A 28 -2.50 13.05 -19.91
N SER A 29 -1.22 13.38 -19.73
CA SER A 29 -0.71 14.70 -19.36
C SER A 29 -0.04 15.41 -20.55
N ALA A 30 0.62 16.54 -20.29
CA ALA A 30 1.61 17.06 -21.24
C ALA A 30 2.72 16.01 -21.51
N SER A 31 3.25 16.03 -22.74
CA SER A 31 4.32 15.14 -23.17
C SER A 31 5.66 15.48 -22.53
N THR A 32 6.44 14.46 -22.19
CA THR A 32 7.86 14.60 -21.81
C THR A 32 8.80 14.53 -23.02
N LEU A 33 8.30 14.07 -24.18
CA LEU A 33 9.02 14.01 -25.45
C LEU A 33 8.98 15.34 -26.22
N PRO A 34 9.98 15.60 -27.10
CA PRO A 34 9.98 16.76 -28.00
C PRO A 34 8.70 16.88 -28.83
N LYS A 35 8.18 18.11 -28.96
CA LYS A 35 6.89 18.40 -29.62
C LYS A 35 6.76 17.84 -31.04
N HIS A 36 7.85 17.76 -31.81
CA HIS A 36 7.83 17.25 -33.19
C HIS A 36 7.55 15.75 -33.30
N LEU A 37 7.71 14.99 -32.22
CA LEU A 37 7.40 13.54 -32.18
C LEU A 37 5.97 13.26 -31.74
N VAL A 38 5.23 14.27 -31.28
CA VAL A 38 3.98 14.09 -30.53
C VAL A 38 2.82 14.63 -31.35
N SER A 39 1.86 13.77 -31.62
CA SER A 39 0.61 14.13 -32.29
C SER A 39 -0.51 14.42 -31.29
N LYS A 40 -1.51 15.20 -31.72
CA LYS A 40 -2.78 15.34 -30.99
C LYS A 40 -3.80 14.26 -31.36
N LYS A 41 -3.59 13.53 -32.46
CA LYS A 41 -4.51 12.51 -32.97
C LYS A 41 -4.21 11.17 -32.33
N LEU A 42 -5.18 10.61 -31.60
CA LEU A 42 -5.02 9.34 -30.87
C LEU A 42 -4.68 8.14 -31.77
N SER A 43 -4.93 8.24 -33.08
CA SER A 43 -4.57 7.23 -34.09
C SER A 43 -3.06 7.13 -34.35
N GLU A 44 -2.26 8.11 -33.94
CA GLU A 44 -0.81 8.13 -34.14
C GLU A 44 -0.07 7.38 -33.03
N LYS A 45 1.20 7.02 -33.27
CA LYS A 45 1.99 6.23 -32.31
C LYS A 45 2.30 6.96 -31.01
N ILE A 46 2.61 8.25 -31.07
CA ILE A 46 2.99 9.05 -29.90
C ILE A 46 2.04 10.23 -29.84
N THR A 47 1.28 10.33 -28.75
CA THR A 47 0.20 11.31 -28.65
C THR A 47 0.16 11.99 -27.31
N ALA A 48 -0.25 13.26 -27.27
CA ALA A 48 -0.62 13.96 -26.05
C ALA A 48 -1.91 14.77 -26.26
N PRO A 49 -2.79 14.89 -25.24
CA PRO A 49 -3.97 15.74 -25.33
C PRO A 49 -3.54 17.21 -25.45
N GLU A 50 -4.43 18.07 -25.93
CA GLU A 50 -4.12 19.50 -25.89
C GLU A 50 -4.05 19.99 -24.44
N SER A 51 -3.30 21.06 -24.20
CA SER A 51 -3.20 21.68 -22.89
C SER A 51 -4.57 21.98 -22.31
N LEU A 52 -4.77 21.58 -21.06
CA LEU A 52 -5.93 21.98 -20.26
C LEU A 52 -5.66 23.36 -19.65
N PRO A 53 -6.71 24.17 -19.40
CA PRO A 53 -6.56 25.44 -18.67
C PRO A 53 -6.03 25.20 -17.24
N PHE A 54 -6.38 24.04 -16.65
CA PHE A 54 -5.87 23.56 -15.37
C PHE A 54 -5.45 22.11 -15.51
N ASP A 55 -4.24 21.79 -15.06
CA ASP A 55 -3.71 20.42 -15.08
C ASP A 55 -4.21 19.64 -13.86
N MET A 56 -5.33 18.94 -14.04
CA MET A 56 -6.01 18.17 -12.99
C MET A 56 -5.17 17.01 -12.44
N LEU A 57 -4.22 16.48 -13.22
CA LEU A 57 -3.30 15.46 -12.71
C LEU A 57 -2.25 16.10 -11.80
N ARG A 58 -1.78 17.29 -12.16
CA ARG A 58 -0.78 18.01 -11.39
C ARG A 58 -1.31 18.53 -10.05
N THR A 59 -2.60 18.82 -9.90
CA THR A 59 -3.21 19.15 -8.58
C THR A 59 -3.05 18.01 -7.57
N GLU A 60 -3.06 16.77 -8.07
CA GLU A 60 -2.84 15.56 -7.27
C GLU A 60 -1.36 15.19 -7.10
N GLY A 61 -0.44 15.96 -7.72
CA GLY A 61 0.99 15.69 -7.70
C GLY A 61 1.46 14.68 -8.75
N ILE A 62 0.61 14.32 -9.71
CA ILE A 62 1.01 13.55 -10.89
C ILE A 62 1.55 14.53 -11.93
N LEU A 63 2.87 14.59 -12.10
CA LEU A 63 3.54 15.52 -13.01
C LEU A 63 3.33 15.12 -14.47
N ASN A 64 3.50 13.82 -14.76
CA ASN A 64 3.28 13.27 -16.09
C ASN A 64 2.80 11.82 -15.99
N THR A 65 1.97 11.38 -16.93
CA THR A 65 1.60 9.97 -17.06
C THR A 65 1.20 9.62 -18.48
N ALA A 66 1.53 8.40 -18.90
CA ALA A 66 1.17 7.86 -20.20
C ALA A 66 1.00 6.34 -20.14
N ILE A 67 0.21 5.82 -21.08
CA ILE A 67 0.16 4.39 -21.38
C ILE A 67 1.13 4.13 -22.54
N THR A 68 2.05 3.20 -22.34
CA THR A 68 3.13 2.90 -23.29
C THR A 68 3.07 1.43 -23.67
N GLU A 69 3.30 1.16 -24.95
CA GLU A 69 3.39 -0.18 -25.50
C GLU A 69 4.72 -0.32 -26.25
N HIS A 70 5.52 -1.32 -25.90
CA HIS A 70 6.78 -1.63 -26.56
C HIS A 70 6.69 -3.00 -27.22
N LYS A 71 6.72 -3.04 -28.55
CA LYS A 71 6.74 -4.28 -29.36
C LYS A 71 8.14 -4.57 -29.87
N GLY A 72 9.08 -4.85 -28.96
CA GLY A 72 10.44 -5.26 -29.30
C GLY A 72 11.43 -4.96 -28.19
N LYS A 73 12.69 -4.72 -28.57
CA LYS A 73 13.78 -4.43 -27.64
C LYS A 73 13.69 -3.00 -27.12
N TYR A 74 13.11 -2.85 -25.94
CA TYR A 74 13.10 -1.61 -25.16
C TYR A 74 14.18 -1.64 -24.09
N TYR A 75 14.80 -0.49 -23.85
CA TYR A 75 15.71 -0.30 -22.74
C TYR A 75 15.54 1.09 -22.14
N GLN A 76 15.58 1.18 -20.81
CA GLN A 76 15.73 2.43 -20.10
C GLN A 76 16.64 2.23 -18.89
N SER A 77 17.61 3.11 -18.69
CA SER A 77 18.27 3.30 -17.41
C SER A 77 18.08 4.74 -16.98
N ARG A 78 17.89 4.93 -15.68
CA ARG A 78 17.71 6.25 -15.10
C ARG A 78 18.40 6.30 -13.74
N ASP A 79 19.01 7.43 -13.44
CA ASP A 79 19.77 7.66 -12.22
C ASP A 79 19.43 9.02 -11.61
N ASN A 80 19.16 9.03 -10.30
CA ASN A 80 19.06 10.23 -9.46
C ASN A 80 18.12 11.34 -9.98
N GLU A 81 16.89 10.99 -10.36
CA GLU A 81 15.86 11.99 -10.73
C GLU A 81 15.23 12.69 -9.51
N ASP A 82 14.69 13.88 -9.72
CA ASP A 82 14.05 14.69 -8.69
C ASP A 82 12.55 14.38 -8.48
N PHE A 83 12.01 13.35 -9.13
CA PHE A 83 10.63 12.87 -9.02
C PHE A 83 10.57 11.37 -8.72
N HIS A 84 9.45 10.90 -8.15
CA HIS A 84 9.20 9.47 -7.99
C HIS A 84 8.68 8.88 -9.31
N PHE A 85 9.21 7.73 -9.70
CA PHE A 85 8.77 7.00 -10.89
C PHE A 85 7.99 5.76 -10.51
N VAL A 86 6.72 5.68 -10.91
CA VAL A 86 5.84 4.52 -10.63
C VAL A 86 5.40 3.90 -11.94
N ILE A 87 5.44 2.57 -12.03
CA ILE A 87 4.97 1.82 -13.20
C ILE A 87 4.06 0.68 -12.76
N PHE A 88 2.97 0.48 -13.51
CA PHE A 88 2.14 -0.71 -13.47
C PHE A 88 2.21 -1.44 -14.81
N THR A 89 2.51 -2.73 -14.79
CA THR A 89 2.53 -3.58 -15.99
C THR A 89 1.13 -4.10 -16.28
N LEU A 90 0.62 -3.75 -17.45
CA LEU A 90 -0.75 -4.04 -17.90
C LEU A 90 -0.80 -5.30 -18.75
N ASP A 91 0.28 -5.58 -19.49
CA ASP A 91 0.42 -6.77 -20.31
C ASP A 91 1.89 -7.03 -20.67
N GLY A 92 2.20 -8.25 -21.10
CA GLY A 92 3.56 -8.65 -21.47
C GLY A 92 4.53 -8.68 -20.28
N GLU A 93 5.81 -8.42 -20.55
CA GLU A 93 6.87 -8.59 -19.55
C GLU A 93 8.04 -7.61 -19.72
N CYS A 94 8.64 -7.23 -18.59
CA CYS A 94 9.82 -6.40 -18.52
C CYS A 94 10.76 -6.91 -17.42
N SER A 95 12.06 -6.75 -17.61
CA SER A 95 13.08 -7.04 -16.61
C SER A 95 13.48 -5.72 -15.95
N LEU A 96 13.29 -5.65 -14.63
CA LEU A 96 13.72 -4.55 -13.77
C LEU A 96 15.01 -4.96 -13.08
N LYS A 97 16.06 -4.17 -13.23
CA LYS A 97 17.32 -4.35 -12.51
C LYS A 97 17.47 -3.25 -11.48
N ILE A 98 17.65 -3.66 -10.22
CA ILE A 98 17.94 -2.80 -9.09
C ILE A 98 19.21 -3.36 -8.44
N ASN A 99 20.25 -2.55 -8.32
CA ASN A 99 21.56 -3.02 -7.85
C ASN A 99 22.07 -4.22 -8.68
N LYS A 100 22.19 -5.40 -8.07
CA LYS A 100 22.61 -6.67 -8.71
C LYS A 100 21.44 -7.63 -8.94
N GLU A 101 20.24 -7.30 -8.50
CA GLU A 101 19.07 -8.14 -8.63
C GLU A 101 18.33 -7.83 -9.92
N ASN A 102 17.78 -8.88 -10.53
CA ASN A 102 16.96 -8.78 -11.72
C ASN A 102 15.59 -9.38 -11.43
N ILE A 103 14.57 -8.54 -11.46
CA ILE A 103 13.19 -8.84 -11.11
C ILE A 103 12.36 -8.84 -12.40
N LYS A 104 11.56 -9.88 -12.60
CA LYS A 104 10.62 -9.95 -13.71
C LYS A 104 9.32 -9.24 -13.34
N LEU A 105 8.96 -8.22 -14.12
CA LEU A 105 7.65 -7.59 -14.10
C LEU A 105 6.76 -8.26 -15.15
N CYS A 106 5.55 -8.62 -14.77
CA CYS A 106 4.52 -9.18 -15.64
C CYS A 106 3.17 -8.51 -15.38
N LYS A 107 2.14 -8.87 -16.15
CA LYS A 107 0.78 -8.33 -15.97
C LYS A 107 0.36 -8.34 -14.49
N ASN A 108 -0.20 -7.22 -14.03
CA ASN A 108 -0.60 -6.95 -12.65
C ASN A 108 0.54 -6.86 -11.64
N THR A 109 1.76 -6.52 -12.08
CA THR A 109 2.85 -6.12 -11.19
C THR A 109 3.11 -4.63 -11.26
N PHE A 110 3.68 -4.06 -10.21
CA PHE A 110 4.19 -2.69 -10.19
C PHE A 110 5.69 -2.65 -9.88
N PHE A 111 6.30 -1.50 -10.17
CA PHE A 111 7.46 -1.06 -9.41
C PHE A 111 7.39 0.44 -9.13
N VAL A 112 8.07 0.88 -8.08
CA VAL A 112 8.33 2.29 -7.77
C VAL A 112 9.82 2.50 -7.59
N SER A 113 10.35 3.56 -8.21
CA SER A 113 11.67 4.11 -7.97
C SER A 113 11.48 5.49 -7.33
N PRO A 114 11.70 5.66 -6.02
CA PRO A 114 11.64 6.96 -5.38
C PRO A 114 12.61 7.98 -6.00
N ALA A 115 12.36 9.28 -5.78
CA ALA A 115 13.30 10.32 -6.20
C ALA A 115 14.69 10.06 -5.60
N GLY A 116 15.73 10.21 -6.43
CA GLY A 116 17.12 9.95 -6.06
C GLY A 116 17.58 8.50 -6.19
N THR A 117 16.72 7.56 -6.59
CA THR A 117 17.12 6.15 -6.80
C THR A 117 17.36 5.82 -8.27
N SER A 118 18.13 4.76 -8.52
CA SER A 118 18.49 4.31 -9.87
C SER A 118 17.83 2.97 -10.22
N TYR A 119 17.58 2.74 -11.50
CA TYR A 119 17.05 1.47 -12.01
C TYR A 119 17.40 1.26 -13.49
N GLU A 120 17.30 0.01 -13.95
CA GLU A 120 17.26 -0.31 -15.38
C GLU A 120 16.02 -1.15 -15.72
N LEU A 121 15.41 -0.88 -16.87
CA LEU A 121 14.29 -1.61 -17.44
C LEU A 121 14.67 -2.16 -18.80
N LYS A 122 14.27 -3.41 -19.07
CA LYS A 122 14.50 -4.06 -20.35
C LYS A 122 13.33 -4.94 -20.75
N ALA A 123 12.71 -4.64 -21.89
CA ALA A 123 11.75 -5.55 -22.53
C ALA A 123 12.34 -6.11 -23.82
N GLN A 124 12.09 -7.40 -24.09
CA GLN A 124 12.67 -8.09 -25.25
C GLN A 124 11.67 -8.28 -26.40
N LYS A 125 10.40 -8.52 -26.06
CA LYS A 125 9.34 -8.89 -27.00
C LYS A 125 8.17 -7.93 -26.94
N TYR A 126 7.43 -7.96 -25.84
CA TYR A 126 6.20 -7.19 -25.70
C TYR A 126 6.03 -6.76 -24.24
N TRP A 127 5.75 -5.48 -24.03
CA TRP A 127 5.45 -4.92 -22.73
C TRP A 127 4.49 -3.74 -22.88
N LYS A 128 3.38 -3.79 -22.16
CA LYS A 128 2.42 -2.68 -22.04
C LYS A 128 2.39 -2.24 -20.59
N CYS A 129 2.55 -0.96 -20.35
CA CYS A 129 2.52 -0.40 -19.00
C CYS A 129 1.87 0.98 -18.98
N ILE A 130 1.47 1.40 -17.77
CA ILE A 130 1.20 2.79 -17.46
C ILE A 130 2.27 3.26 -16.48
N TRP A 131 2.79 4.45 -16.72
CA TRP A 131 3.82 5.04 -15.87
C TRP A 131 3.40 6.41 -15.36
N PHE A 132 3.91 6.78 -14.19
CA PHE A 132 3.66 8.05 -13.52
C PHE A 132 4.98 8.68 -13.09
N HIS A 133 5.18 9.94 -13.44
CA HIS A 133 6.13 10.83 -12.76
C HIS A 133 5.34 11.54 -11.66
N ILE A 134 5.75 11.37 -10.41
CA ILE A 134 5.04 11.90 -9.23
C ILE A 134 5.97 12.85 -8.49
N GLU A 135 5.44 13.99 -8.07
CA GLU A 135 6.21 15.03 -7.40
C GLU A 135 6.94 14.52 -6.15
N ASN A 136 8.16 15.01 -5.93
CA ASN A 136 8.96 14.69 -4.75
C ASN A 136 8.58 15.56 -3.55
N SER A 137 7.34 15.44 -3.11
CA SER A 137 6.75 16.25 -2.03
C SER A 137 6.51 15.43 -0.77
N LYS A 138 6.27 16.11 0.36
CA LYS A 138 6.01 15.45 1.65
C LYS A 138 4.83 14.48 1.61
N ARG A 139 3.79 14.75 0.79
CA ARG A 139 2.60 13.88 0.67
C ARG A 139 2.92 12.54 0.00
N TRP A 140 3.93 12.49 -0.87
CA TRP A 140 4.28 11.29 -1.64
C TRP A 140 5.52 10.56 -1.10
N LYS A 141 6.46 11.27 -0.47
CA LYS A 141 7.64 10.65 0.17
C LYS A 141 7.28 9.54 1.16
N ASN A 142 6.23 9.73 1.96
CA ASN A 142 5.79 8.75 2.96
C ASN A 142 5.04 7.56 2.35
N VAL A 143 4.63 7.66 1.08
CA VAL A 143 3.91 6.61 0.36
C VAL A 143 4.90 5.60 -0.23
N PHE A 144 5.97 6.06 -0.88
CA PHE A 144 6.88 5.19 -1.62
C PHE A 144 8.08 4.67 -0.82
N GLY A 145 8.40 5.31 0.30
CA GLY A 145 9.60 5.00 1.08
C GLY A 145 10.90 5.39 0.36
N PRO A 146 12.06 5.00 0.90
CA PRO A 146 13.36 5.47 0.41
C PRO A 146 14.04 4.54 -0.61
N TYR A 147 13.46 3.39 -0.93
CA TYR A 147 14.08 2.37 -1.78
C TYR A 147 13.17 1.98 -2.94
N THR A 148 13.77 1.60 -4.07
CA THR A 148 13.04 1.01 -5.18
C THR A 148 12.40 -0.30 -4.76
N THR A 149 11.10 -0.47 -5.00
CA THR A 149 10.37 -1.68 -4.66
C THR A 149 9.50 -2.14 -5.84
N SER A 150 9.13 -3.41 -5.83
CA SER A 150 8.24 -4.02 -6.83
C SER A 150 7.39 -5.11 -6.18
N GLY A 151 6.25 -5.43 -6.78
CA GLY A 151 5.35 -6.44 -6.25
C GLY A 151 4.13 -6.66 -7.12
N GLU A 152 3.23 -7.51 -6.65
CA GLU A 152 1.90 -7.66 -7.23
C GLU A 152 1.06 -6.42 -6.92
N SER A 153 0.36 -5.92 -7.92
CA SER A 153 -0.52 -4.76 -7.80
C SER A 153 -1.95 -5.19 -7.52
N ARG A 154 -2.57 -4.52 -6.56
CA ARG A 154 -4.00 -4.72 -6.23
C ARG A 154 -4.90 -3.84 -7.09
N PHE A 155 -4.40 -2.71 -7.56
CA PHE A 155 -5.16 -1.72 -8.29
C PHE A 155 -4.77 -1.57 -9.77
N ALA A 156 -3.90 -2.42 -10.33
CA ALA A 156 -3.43 -2.28 -11.73
C ALA A 156 -4.59 -2.18 -12.73
N SER A 157 -5.64 -2.99 -12.55
CA SER A 157 -6.82 -2.97 -13.43
C SER A 157 -7.67 -1.71 -13.22
N ASP A 158 -7.87 -1.28 -11.98
CA ASP A 158 -8.59 -0.05 -11.66
C ASP A 158 -7.87 1.20 -12.20
N ILE A 159 -6.54 1.22 -12.06
CA ILE A 159 -5.66 2.25 -12.59
C ILE A 159 -5.74 2.27 -14.12
N GLU A 160 -5.62 1.11 -14.79
CA GLU A 160 -5.74 1.04 -16.25
C GLU A 160 -7.09 1.59 -16.73
N TYR A 161 -8.19 1.13 -16.13
CA TYR A 161 -9.52 1.56 -16.52
C TYR A 161 -9.73 3.06 -16.30
N THR A 162 -9.35 3.57 -15.12
CA THR A 162 -9.49 4.98 -14.78
C THR A 162 -8.63 5.85 -15.70
N ALA A 163 -7.40 5.41 -15.98
CA ALA A 163 -6.49 6.10 -16.89
C ALA A 163 -7.04 6.14 -18.32
N MET A 164 -7.61 5.03 -18.80
CA MET A 164 -8.26 4.99 -20.11
C MET A 164 -9.44 5.96 -20.18
N LYS A 165 -10.29 6.02 -19.13
CA LYS A 165 -11.39 6.99 -19.08
C LYS A 165 -10.89 8.44 -19.05
N TYR A 166 -9.85 8.73 -18.27
CA TYR A 166 -9.26 10.06 -18.21
C TYR A 166 -8.71 10.45 -19.58
N ARG A 167 -7.93 9.57 -20.20
CA ARG A 167 -7.36 9.78 -21.54
C ARG A 167 -8.47 10.06 -22.54
N ASP A 168 -9.47 9.19 -22.64
CA ASP A 168 -10.52 9.31 -23.63
C ASP A 168 -11.30 10.63 -23.48
N GLU A 169 -11.48 11.12 -22.25
CA GLU A 169 -12.05 12.45 -21.98
C GLU A 169 -11.08 13.59 -22.37
N ALA A 170 -9.80 13.48 -22.02
CA ALA A 170 -8.78 14.50 -22.26
C ALA A 170 -8.52 14.76 -23.76
N TYR A 171 -8.77 13.77 -24.63
CA TYR A 171 -8.63 13.89 -26.08
C TYR A 171 -9.87 14.45 -26.79
N LYS A 172 -10.98 14.70 -26.08
CA LYS A 172 -12.16 15.29 -26.72
C LYS A 172 -11.93 16.76 -27.09
N PRO A 173 -12.58 17.25 -28.17
CA PRO A 173 -12.59 18.68 -28.51
C PRO A 173 -13.30 19.50 -27.43
N TYR A 174 -14.37 18.95 -26.84
CA TYR A 174 -15.10 19.52 -25.71
C TYR A 174 -14.97 18.58 -24.52
N ARG A 175 -14.26 19.03 -23.47
CA ARG A 175 -13.88 18.22 -22.32
C ARG A 175 -14.72 18.58 -21.11
N ASN A 176 -15.15 17.59 -20.37
CA ASN A 176 -15.82 17.74 -19.09
C ASN A 176 -14.77 17.86 -17.98
N MET A 177 -14.50 19.09 -17.54
CA MET A 177 -13.47 19.37 -16.54
C MET A 177 -13.77 18.72 -15.18
N ARG A 178 -15.04 18.61 -14.78
CA ARG A 178 -15.42 17.95 -13.52
C ARG A 178 -15.17 16.45 -13.57
N LEU A 179 -15.40 15.83 -14.73
CA LEU A 179 -15.05 14.42 -14.93
C LEU A 179 -13.54 14.20 -14.88
N LEU A 180 -12.74 15.06 -15.52
CA LEU A 180 -11.28 14.99 -15.45
C LEU A 180 -10.76 15.13 -14.03
N GLU A 181 -11.32 16.06 -13.24
CA GLU A 181 -11.00 16.25 -11.82
C GLU A 181 -11.31 14.99 -10.98
N ILE A 182 -12.51 14.42 -11.12
CA ILE A 182 -12.89 13.19 -10.40
C ILE A 182 -11.97 12.02 -10.79
N LEU A 183 -11.63 11.90 -12.08
CA LEU A 183 -10.76 10.83 -12.57
C LEU A 183 -9.30 11.03 -12.14
N SER A 184 -8.80 12.26 -12.04
CA SER A 184 -7.46 12.53 -11.54
C SER A 184 -7.34 12.24 -10.04
N GLU A 185 -8.33 12.66 -9.25
CA GLU A 185 -8.44 12.31 -7.83
C GLU A 185 -8.47 10.78 -7.63
N LEU A 186 -9.25 10.07 -8.45
CA LEU A 186 -9.36 8.62 -8.37
C LEU A 186 -8.06 7.90 -8.77
N LEU A 187 -7.37 8.38 -9.82
CA LEU A 187 -6.03 7.87 -10.17
C LEU A 187 -5.04 8.06 -9.02
N ALA A 188 -4.99 9.25 -8.45
CA ALA A 188 -4.10 9.55 -7.35
C ALA A 188 -4.45 8.76 -6.08
N PHE A 189 -5.74 8.51 -5.84
CA PHE A 189 -6.22 7.62 -4.79
C PHE A 189 -5.65 6.20 -4.99
N TYR A 190 -5.89 5.56 -6.14
CA TYR A 190 -5.40 4.20 -6.38
C TYR A 190 -3.88 4.10 -6.30
N VAL A 191 -3.16 5.08 -6.85
CA VAL A 191 -1.69 5.09 -6.76
C VAL A 191 -1.22 5.23 -5.30
N ARG A 192 -1.85 6.08 -4.48
CA ARG A 192 -1.51 6.15 -3.03
C ARG A 192 -1.82 4.83 -2.32
N GLU A 193 -3.05 4.35 -2.48
CA GLU A 193 -3.54 3.17 -1.79
C GLU A 193 -2.76 1.90 -2.14
N GLU A 194 -2.18 1.81 -3.35
CA GLU A 194 -1.32 0.70 -3.74
C GLU A 194 -0.15 0.51 -2.76
N PHE A 195 0.53 1.61 -2.42
CA PHE A 195 1.74 1.60 -1.57
C PHE A 195 1.45 1.92 -0.10
N MET A 196 0.22 2.30 0.23
CA MET A 196 -0.17 2.38 1.63
C MET A 196 -0.13 0.98 2.26
N PRO A 197 0.49 0.83 3.45
CA PRO A 197 0.58 -0.44 4.14
C PRO A 197 -0.82 -1.04 4.28
N GLN A 198 -1.03 -2.20 3.68
CA GLN A 198 -2.28 -2.93 3.85
C GLN A 198 -2.38 -3.37 5.30
N ASN A 199 -3.22 -2.68 6.08
CA ASN A 199 -3.46 -2.95 7.48
C ASN A 199 -2.16 -3.12 8.29
N MET A 200 -1.34 -2.07 8.39
CA MET A 200 -0.81 -1.75 9.71
C MET A 200 -1.95 -1.05 10.42
N PRO A 201 -2.66 -1.72 11.37
CA PRO A 201 -3.65 -1.01 12.15
C PRO A 201 -2.93 0.21 12.74
N SER A 202 -3.55 1.38 12.70
CA SER A 202 -2.98 2.57 13.34
C SER A 202 -2.46 2.19 14.73
N ALA A 203 -1.49 2.93 15.26
CA ALA A 203 -1.00 2.74 16.63
C ALA A 203 -2.12 2.42 17.65
N GLN A 204 -3.28 3.04 17.45
CA GLN A 204 -4.49 2.86 18.25
C GLN A 204 -5.25 1.59 17.89
N GLU A 205 -5.52 1.32 16.62
CA GLU A 205 -6.17 0.08 16.16
C GLU A 205 -5.37 -1.17 16.49
N SER A 206 -4.04 -1.09 16.54
CA SER A 206 -3.16 -2.20 16.93
C SER A 206 -3.36 -2.56 18.40
N ILE A 207 -3.55 -1.53 19.24
CA ILE A 207 -3.89 -1.71 20.66
C ILE A 207 -5.31 -2.24 20.80
N GLU A 208 -6.29 -1.72 20.05
CA GLU A 208 -7.68 -2.17 20.10
C GLU A 208 -7.84 -3.62 19.62
N THR A 209 -7.15 -4.00 18.56
CA THR A 209 -7.09 -5.38 18.05
C THR A 209 -6.48 -6.32 19.09
N LEU A 210 -5.41 -5.89 19.76
CA LEU A 210 -4.82 -6.64 20.85
C LEU A 210 -5.82 -6.83 22.02
N LEU A 211 -6.50 -5.76 22.43
CA LEU A 211 -7.52 -5.82 23.48
C LEU A 211 -8.69 -6.73 23.09
N LEU A 212 -9.11 -6.71 21.82
CA LEU A 212 -10.14 -7.60 21.31
C LEU A 212 -9.69 -9.07 21.38
N LYS A 213 -8.47 -9.38 20.95
CA LYS A 213 -7.90 -10.73 21.03
C LYS A 213 -7.78 -11.25 22.46
N ILE A 214 -7.50 -10.38 23.44
CA ILE A 214 -7.54 -10.71 24.87
C ILE A 214 -8.99 -10.99 25.30
N LYS A 215 -9.93 -10.12 24.92
CA LYS A 215 -11.37 -10.26 25.24
C LYS A 215 -11.97 -11.56 24.71
N THR A 216 -11.52 -12.02 23.54
CA THR A 216 -12.01 -13.26 22.89
C THR A 216 -11.25 -14.51 23.30
N GLY A 217 -10.15 -14.40 24.06
CA GLY A 217 -9.29 -15.53 24.43
C GLY A 217 -8.40 -16.04 23.29
N SER A 218 -8.29 -15.30 22.18
CA SER A 218 -7.42 -15.65 21.05
C SER A 218 -5.94 -15.50 21.38
N ILE A 219 -5.61 -14.66 22.37
CA ILE A 219 -4.28 -14.61 22.97
C ILE A 219 -4.36 -15.23 24.35
N LYS A 220 -3.66 -16.36 24.52
CA LYS A 220 -3.62 -17.07 25.79
C LYS A 220 -2.90 -16.22 26.82
N SER A 221 -1.61 -15.90 26.67
CA SER A 221 -0.89 -15.06 27.64
C SER A 221 -0.10 -13.95 26.95
N ILE A 222 -0.07 -12.75 27.54
CA ILE A 222 0.71 -11.62 27.05
C ILE A 222 1.11 -10.69 28.18
N THR A 223 2.39 -10.33 28.27
CA THR A 223 2.92 -9.30 29.20
C THR A 223 2.83 -7.90 28.62
N THR A 224 2.93 -6.85 29.44
CA THR A 224 2.99 -5.46 28.95
C THR A 224 4.16 -5.23 27.98
N GLN A 225 5.31 -5.88 28.21
CA GLN A 225 6.45 -5.80 27.29
C GLN A 225 6.12 -6.43 25.93
N GLN A 226 5.53 -7.62 25.92
CA GLN A 226 5.13 -8.29 24.68
C GLN A 226 4.04 -7.50 23.96
N ALA A 227 3.09 -6.93 24.69
CA ALA A 227 2.05 -6.05 24.14
C ALA A 227 2.65 -4.80 23.48
N SER A 228 3.61 -4.15 24.16
CA SER A 228 4.28 -2.98 23.60
C SER A 228 5.06 -3.32 22.32
N THR A 229 5.74 -4.47 22.29
CA THR A 229 6.44 -4.95 21.10
C THR A 229 5.49 -5.31 19.96
N LEU A 230 4.41 -6.04 20.24
CA LEU A 230 3.41 -6.43 19.23
C LEU A 230 2.68 -5.23 18.62
N CYS A 231 2.45 -4.17 19.40
CA CYS A 231 1.80 -2.95 18.91
C CYS A 231 2.78 -1.92 18.33
N GLY A 232 4.09 -2.22 18.30
CA GLY A 232 5.10 -1.27 17.80
C GLY A 232 5.23 0.01 18.63
N LYS A 233 5.02 -0.07 19.95
CA LYS A 233 4.95 1.08 20.87
C LYS A 233 5.88 0.98 22.06
N LYS A 234 6.25 2.12 22.65
CA LYS A 234 6.85 2.15 23.99
C LYS A 234 5.76 1.84 25.04
N LYS A 235 6.13 1.23 26.16
CA LYS A 235 5.20 0.92 27.27
C LYS A 235 4.39 2.14 27.72
N GLN A 236 5.03 3.30 27.82
CA GLN A 236 4.39 4.53 28.25
C GLN A 236 3.30 4.99 27.26
N GLU A 237 3.52 4.83 25.95
CA GLU A 237 2.51 5.16 24.94
C GLU A 237 1.30 4.23 25.01
N LEU A 238 1.54 2.92 25.20
CA LEU A 238 0.48 1.92 25.39
C LEU A 238 -0.36 2.24 26.64
N ASP A 239 0.30 2.54 27.77
CA ASP A 239 -0.39 2.88 29.01
C ASP A 239 -1.14 4.21 28.91
N ASN A 240 -0.55 5.24 28.29
CA ASN A 240 -1.23 6.52 28.09
C ASN A 240 -2.47 6.38 27.22
N TYR A 241 -2.39 5.61 26.14
CA TYR A 241 -3.55 5.32 25.30
C TYR A 241 -4.67 4.63 26.09
N CYS A 242 -4.34 3.57 26.85
CA CYS A 242 -5.34 2.86 27.64
C CYS A 242 -5.93 3.74 28.76
N LYS A 243 -5.12 4.56 29.42
CA LYS A 243 -5.59 5.52 30.44
C LYS A 243 -6.52 6.56 29.85
N ASN A 244 -6.19 7.14 28.71
CA ASN A 244 -7.00 8.18 28.09
C ASN A 244 -8.35 7.63 27.60
N LYS A 245 -8.35 6.43 27.00
CA LYS A 245 -9.56 5.85 26.39
C LYS A 245 -10.43 5.05 27.36
N PHE A 246 -9.82 4.32 28.30
CA PHE A 246 -10.51 3.38 29.19
C PHE A 246 -10.30 3.68 30.68
N SER A 247 -9.66 4.80 31.01
CA SER A 247 -9.36 5.24 32.38
C SER A 247 -8.52 4.24 33.19
N LYS A 248 -7.80 3.32 32.52
CA LYS A 248 -6.98 2.29 33.15
C LYS A 248 -5.70 2.02 32.37
N PRO A 249 -4.55 1.78 33.03
CA PRO A 249 -3.34 1.30 32.35
C PRO A 249 -3.55 -0.10 31.74
N PHE A 250 -2.71 -0.47 30.76
CA PHE A 250 -2.90 -1.69 29.98
C PHE A 250 -2.95 -2.95 30.85
N ALA A 251 -2.06 -3.05 31.85
CA ALA A 251 -1.99 -4.22 32.72
C ALA A 251 -3.29 -4.48 33.49
N GLN A 252 -3.95 -3.41 33.97
CA GLN A 252 -5.24 -3.49 34.67
C GLN A 252 -6.37 -3.82 33.69
N LEU A 253 -6.39 -3.15 32.52
CA LEU A 253 -7.41 -3.40 31.49
C LEU A 253 -7.35 -4.84 30.97
N ARG A 254 -6.15 -5.39 30.75
CA ARG A 254 -5.93 -6.80 30.42
C ARG A 254 -6.54 -7.72 31.47
N THR A 255 -6.27 -7.48 32.76
CA THR A 255 -6.85 -8.29 33.85
C THR A 255 -8.37 -8.22 33.88
N ASP A 256 -8.96 -7.03 33.68
CA ASP A 256 -10.41 -6.88 33.59
C ASP A 256 -11.02 -7.73 32.46
N LEU A 257 -10.40 -7.69 31.27
CA LEU A 257 -10.85 -8.47 30.12
C LEU A 257 -10.74 -9.98 30.36
N GLN A 258 -9.63 -10.43 30.95
CA GLN A 258 -9.42 -11.83 31.32
C GLN A 258 -10.47 -12.32 32.33
N MET A 259 -10.80 -11.51 33.35
CA MET A 259 -11.80 -11.86 34.36
C MET A 259 -13.22 -11.87 33.80
N LYS A 260 -13.56 -10.92 32.92
CA LYS A 260 -14.84 -10.92 32.19
C LYS A 260 -15.00 -12.16 31.32
N LEU A 261 -13.94 -12.56 30.61
CA LEU A 261 -13.94 -13.80 29.83
C LEU A 261 -14.07 -15.03 30.73
N ALA A 262 -13.32 -15.09 31.83
CA ALA A 262 -13.40 -16.18 32.79
C ALA A 262 -14.83 -16.37 33.33
N ARG A 263 -15.48 -15.28 33.72
CA ARG A 263 -16.88 -15.30 34.16
C ARG A 263 -17.79 -15.90 33.09
N LYS A 264 -17.64 -15.46 31.84
CA LYS A 264 -18.43 -15.97 30.70
C LYS A 264 -18.21 -17.47 30.49
N LEU A 265 -16.96 -17.94 30.54
CA LEU A 265 -16.63 -19.36 30.37
C LEU A 265 -17.14 -20.22 31.53
N LEU A 266 -17.11 -19.71 32.76
CA LEU A 266 -17.64 -20.43 33.93
C LEU A 266 -19.16 -20.62 33.85
N CYS A 267 -19.91 -19.64 33.33
CA CYS A 267 -21.36 -19.75 33.15
C CYS A 267 -21.76 -20.58 31.93
N ASN A 268 -21.04 -20.41 30.81
CA ASN A 268 -21.54 -20.82 29.50
C ASN A 268 -20.79 -22.01 28.89
N SER A 269 -20.00 -22.74 29.68
CA SER A 269 -19.26 -23.90 29.16
C SER A 269 -19.08 -25.03 30.19
N SER A 270 -18.91 -26.24 29.67
CA SER A 270 -18.54 -27.43 30.46
C SER A 270 -17.04 -27.50 30.78
N LEU A 271 -16.26 -26.46 30.46
CA LEU A 271 -14.81 -26.46 30.67
C LEU A 271 -14.43 -26.60 32.14
N ASN A 272 -13.36 -27.35 32.39
CA ASN A 272 -12.74 -27.44 33.72
C ASN A 272 -11.87 -26.21 34.02
N LEU A 273 -11.50 -26.02 35.30
CA LEU A 273 -10.76 -24.84 35.74
C LEU A 273 -9.37 -24.72 35.09
N THR A 274 -8.75 -25.84 34.69
CA THR A 274 -7.47 -25.84 33.98
C THR A 274 -7.62 -25.29 32.57
N ALA A 275 -8.65 -25.72 31.83
CA ALA A 275 -8.94 -25.21 30.49
C ALA A 275 -9.34 -23.74 30.51
N ILE A 276 -10.13 -23.32 31.51
CA ILE A 276 -10.50 -21.91 31.69
C ILE A 276 -9.26 -21.08 32.02
N ALA A 277 -8.37 -21.56 32.88
CA ALA A 277 -7.10 -20.89 33.17
C ALA A 277 -6.28 -20.66 31.89
N GLN A 278 -6.15 -21.69 31.04
CA GLN A 278 -5.42 -21.57 29.77
C GLN A 278 -6.08 -20.59 28.78
N GLN A 279 -7.40 -20.60 28.65
CA GLN A 279 -8.12 -19.67 27.75
C GLN A 279 -8.11 -18.22 28.24
N THR A 280 -7.99 -18.01 29.54
CA THR A 280 -7.97 -16.69 30.17
C THR A 280 -6.55 -16.18 30.46
N GLY A 281 -5.54 -16.99 30.19
CA GLY A 281 -4.13 -16.58 30.21
C GLY A 281 -3.35 -16.78 31.48
N PHE A 282 -3.80 -17.72 32.31
CA PHE A 282 -3.11 -18.15 33.50
C PHE A 282 -2.35 -19.44 33.23
N ALA A 283 -1.13 -19.52 33.74
CA ALA A 283 -0.29 -20.70 33.59
C ALA A 283 -0.88 -21.93 34.31
N THR A 284 -1.62 -21.72 35.40
CA THR A 284 -2.17 -22.79 36.24
C THR A 284 -3.58 -22.48 36.73
N SER A 285 -4.37 -23.52 37.01
CA SER A 285 -5.70 -23.40 37.63
C SER A 285 -5.64 -22.73 39.01
N PHE A 286 -4.54 -22.93 39.75
CA PHE A 286 -4.30 -22.28 41.05
C PHE A 286 -4.11 -20.77 40.91
N SER A 287 -3.24 -20.32 40.00
CA SER A 287 -2.99 -18.90 39.76
C SER A 287 -4.24 -18.17 39.25
N PHE A 288 -4.99 -18.83 38.36
CA PHE A 288 -6.32 -18.39 37.93
C PHE A 288 -7.28 -18.24 39.12
N SER A 289 -7.44 -19.28 39.94
CA SER A 289 -8.41 -19.27 41.04
C SER A 289 -8.12 -18.19 42.07
N LYS A 290 -6.84 -17.96 42.39
CA LYS A 290 -6.41 -16.88 43.27
C LYS A 290 -6.75 -15.50 42.68
N ALA A 291 -6.47 -15.30 41.39
CA ALA A 291 -6.77 -14.04 40.70
C ALA A 291 -8.28 -13.78 40.59
N PHE A 292 -9.06 -14.80 40.23
CA PHE A 292 -10.52 -14.70 40.11
C PHE A 292 -11.18 -14.40 41.45
N LYS A 293 -10.80 -15.11 42.53
CA LYS A 293 -11.31 -14.81 43.88
C LYS A 293 -10.96 -13.40 44.33
N LYS A 294 -9.74 -12.94 44.05
CA LYS A 294 -9.34 -11.55 44.35
C LYS A 294 -10.19 -10.53 43.58
N TYR A 295 -10.54 -10.83 42.33
CA TYR A 295 -11.27 -9.90 41.46
C TYR A 295 -12.79 -9.89 41.72
N HIS A 296 -13.40 -11.06 41.88
CA HIS A 296 -14.85 -11.23 42.01
C HIS A 296 -15.33 -11.49 43.46
N GLY A 297 -14.43 -11.65 44.42
CA GLY A 297 -14.75 -11.92 45.83
C GLY A 297 -15.06 -13.38 46.16
N ILE A 298 -15.39 -14.21 45.16
CA ILE A 298 -15.75 -15.62 45.34
C ILE A 298 -14.90 -16.55 44.46
N SER A 299 -14.74 -17.81 44.88
CA SER A 299 -13.91 -18.75 44.13
C SER A 299 -14.57 -19.13 42.79
N PRO A 300 -13.79 -19.49 41.74
CA PRO A 300 -14.38 -19.96 40.48
C PRO A 300 -15.30 -21.17 40.64
N LYS A 301 -14.98 -22.07 41.58
CA LYS A 301 -15.76 -23.28 41.84
C LYS A 301 -17.12 -22.93 42.43
N ASP A 302 -17.14 -22.06 43.43
CA ASP A 302 -18.39 -21.59 44.06
C ASP A 302 -19.21 -20.79 43.05
N PHE A 303 -18.57 -19.93 42.26
CA PHE A 303 -19.20 -19.17 41.18
C PHE A 303 -19.86 -20.08 40.14
N LYS A 304 -19.20 -21.18 39.76
CA LYS A 304 -19.74 -22.15 38.79
C LYS A 304 -20.94 -22.90 39.37
N ASN A 305 -20.81 -23.41 40.60
CA ASN A 305 -21.87 -24.17 41.27
C ASN A 305 -23.14 -23.36 41.50
N ASN A 306 -23.01 -22.06 41.82
CA ASN A 306 -24.14 -21.16 42.03
C ASN A 306 -24.93 -20.83 40.75
N ASN A 307 -24.37 -21.03 39.56
CA ASN A 307 -25.03 -20.78 38.27
C ASN A 307 -25.57 -22.05 37.59
N THR A 308 -25.29 -23.24 38.16
CA THR A 308 -25.80 -24.54 37.67
C THR A 308 -27.00 -25.07 38.47
N LYS A 309 -27.61 -24.23 39.32
CA LYS A 309 -28.94 -24.45 39.90
C LYS A 309 -29.96 -23.62 39.13
#